data_AF-A0A4Z0Y7S9-F1
#
_entry.id   AF-A0A4Z0Y7S9-F1
#
_cell.length_a   1.000
_cell.length_b   1.000
_cell.length_c   1.000
_cell.angle_alpha   90.00
_cell.angle_beta   90.00
_cell.angle_gamma   90.00
#
_symmetry.space_group_name_H-M   'P 1'
#
loop_
_entity.id
_entity.type
_entity.pdbx_description
1 polymer ?
#
loop_
_entity_poly.entity_id
_entity_poly.type
_entity_poly.pdbx_seq_one_letter_code
_entity_poly.pdbx_strand_id
1 'polypeptide(L)'
;MKLTISTSDRRFSISGTEEQLKALFCKLVSNIIFDKTVTISQQISVADTQSALAVKNQSFGVKGFLFVRCPKCGHEYGFCSKSPITEAICKECGEKFLLTSKMTPVEFTCECGHSFKYLTNISDSEFDIPCLDCGTPNAVIFHKADNQYKDVRRIHNA
;
A
#
# COMPACT_ATOMS: atom_id res chain seq x y z
N MET A 1 0.98 40.50 -1.74
CA MET A 1 -0.37 39.93 -1.49
C MET A 1 -0.62 39.85 0.01
N LYS A 2 -1.83 39.53 0.47
CA LYS A 2 -2.13 39.32 1.90
C LYS A 2 -2.83 37.99 2.13
N LEU A 3 -2.41 37.24 3.14
CA LEU A 3 -3.12 36.07 3.66
C LEU A 3 -3.94 36.52 4.86
N THR A 4 -5.24 36.21 4.87
CA THR A 4 -6.16 36.59 5.96
C THR A 4 -6.84 35.34 6.49
N ILE A 5 -6.83 35.19 7.82
CA ILE A 5 -7.52 34.13 8.54
C ILE A 5 -8.51 34.82 9.48
N SER A 6 -9.78 34.40 9.46
CA SER A 6 -10.80 34.96 10.34
C SER A 6 -11.66 33.88 10.96
N THR A 7 -11.92 34.03 12.25
CA THR A 7 -12.98 33.34 13.01
C THR A 7 -14.14 34.31 13.24
N SER A 8 -15.17 33.87 13.96
CA SER A 8 -16.30 34.73 14.34
C SER A 8 -15.89 35.93 15.20
N ASP A 9 -14.80 35.81 15.97
CA ASP A 9 -14.34 36.80 16.95
C ASP A 9 -12.96 37.40 16.64
N ARG A 10 -12.17 36.82 15.72
CA ARG A 10 -10.79 37.25 15.47
C ARG A 10 -10.47 37.29 13.99
N ARG A 11 -9.59 38.22 13.62
CA ARG A 11 -9.02 38.30 12.28
C ARG A 11 -7.52 38.53 12.37
N PHE A 12 -6.77 37.71 11.66
CA PHE A 12 -5.34 37.83 11.49
C PHE A 12 -5.04 38.05 10.00
N SER A 13 -4.22 39.06 9.69
CA SER A 13 -3.81 39.35 8.31
C SER A 13 -2.31 39.55 8.26
N ILE A 14 -1.65 38.90 7.30
CA ILE A 14 -0.22 39.03 7.08
C ILE A 14 0.06 39.37 5.61
N SER A 15 0.93 40.35 5.39
CA SER A 15 1.36 40.79 4.06
C SER A 15 2.71 40.19 3.73
N GLY A 16 2.89 39.72 2.50
CA GLY A 16 4.14 39.08 2.05
C GLY A 16 4.17 38.79 0.56
N THR A 17 5.24 38.10 0.13
CA THR A 17 5.36 37.58 -1.24
C THR A 17 4.46 36.37 -1.44
N GLU A 18 4.08 36.07 -2.68
CA GLU A 18 3.16 34.99 -2.97
C GLU A 18 3.72 33.62 -2.55
N GLU A 19 5.03 33.39 -2.74
CA GLU A 19 5.71 32.15 -2.37
C GLU A 19 5.73 31.93 -0.86
N GLN A 20 6.04 32.99 -0.10
CA GLN A 20 6.07 32.94 1.36
C GLN A 20 4.67 32.69 1.92
N LEU A 21 3.65 33.35 1.35
CA LEU A 21 2.25 33.20 1.79
C LEU A 21 1.69 31.81 1.44
N LYS A 22 2.04 31.23 0.28
CA LYS A 22 1.68 29.85 -0.08
C LYS A 22 2.31 28.84 0.88
N ALA A 23 3.60 28.99 1.19
CA ALA A 23 4.29 28.09 2.12
C ALA A 23 3.69 28.17 3.54
N LEU A 24 3.38 29.38 4.01
CA LEU A 24 2.71 29.60 5.29
C LEU A 24 1.31 28.98 5.33
N PHE A 25 0.52 29.15 4.27
CA PHE A 25 -0.82 28.57 4.18
C PHE A 25 -0.78 27.03 4.28
N CYS A 26 0.10 26.38 3.52
CA CYS A 26 0.24 24.92 3.55
C CYS A 26 0.61 24.41 4.95
N LYS A 27 1.54 25.08 5.65
CA LYS A 27 1.95 24.72 7.01
C LYS A 27 0.82 24.88 8.04
N LEU A 28 0.00 25.92 7.89
CA LEU A 28 -1.16 26.14 8.75
C LEU A 28 -2.22 25.05 8.53
N VAL A 29 -2.53 24.74 7.27
CA VAL A 29 -3.51 23.71 6.92
C VAL A 29 -3.05 22.32 7.36
N SER A 30 -1.77 21.98 7.21
CA SER A 30 -1.26 20.70 7.69
C SER A 30 -1.46 20.57 9.19
N ASN A 31 -1.08 21.58 9.98
CA ASN A 31 -1.23 21.50 11.44
C ASN A 31 -2.69 21.36 11.85
N ILE A 32 -3.61 22.12 11.24
CA ILE A 32 -5.04 22.06 11.59
C ILE A 32 -5.66 20.70 11.22
N ILE A 33 -5.31 20.13 10.07
CA ILE A 33 -5.86 18.84 9.63
C ILE A 33 -5.28 17.68 10.43
N PHE A 34 -3.98 17.72 10.74
CA PHE A 34 -3.28 16.63 11.42
C PHE A 34 -3.44 16.66 12.95
N ASP A 35 -3.81 17.78 13.59
CA ASP A 35 -3.95 17.90 15.05
C ASP A 35 -5.13 17.09 15.65
N LYS A 36 -6.03 16.51 14.85
CA LYS A 36 -7.17 15.72 15.38
C LYS A 36 -6.99 14.22 15.45
N THR A 37 -5.86 13.68 15.01
CA THR A 37 -5.62 12.25 15.15
C THR A 37 -4.20 11.98 15.56
N VAL A 38 -4.11 11.49 16.79
CA VAL A 38 -3.15 10.52 17.29
C VAL A 38 -2.07 11.08 18.22
N THR A 39 -2.35 10.90 19.51
CA THR A 39 -1.39 10.40 20.51
C THR A 39 -0.57 9.25 19.93
N ILE A 40 0.52 9.55 19.23
CA ILE A 40 1.58 8.59 18.94
C ILE A 40 2.82 9.11 19.66
N SER A 41 3.22 8.35 20.66
CA SER A 41 4.60 8.21 21.07
C SER A 41 5.41 7.73 19.86
N GLN A 42 5.99 8.66 19.10
CA GLN A 42 7.17 8.40 18.29
C GLN A 42 8.16 9.55 18.51
N GLN A 43 9.02 9.35 19.50
CA GLN A 43 10.41 9.75 19.34
C GLN A 43 10.98 8.87 18.22
N ILE A 44 11.40 9.47 17.11
CA ILE A 44 12.68 9.16 16.44
C ILE A 44 13.08 10.41 15.65
N SER A 45 14.35 10.74 15.83
CA SER A 45 15.03 12.00 15.58
C SER A 45 15.47 12.22 14.13
N VAL A 46 15.41 13.50 13.79
CA VAL A 46 15.95 14.28 12.67
C VAL A 46 17.39 13.94 12.27
N ALA A 47 17.62 13.84 10.94
CA ALA A 47 18.81 14.22 10.13
C ALA A 47 18.76 13.36 8.83
N ASP A 48 18.68 13.83 7.59
CA ASP A 48 19.15 15.06 6.95
C ASP A 48 18.25 15.49 5.78
N THR A 49 17.80 16.73 5.84
CA THR A 49 18.04 17.80 4.86
C THR A 49 18.29 17.44 3.37
N GLN A 50 17.36 17.95 2.54
CA GLN A 50 17.51 18.40 1.14
C GLN A 50 17.61 17.35 0.01
N SER A 51 16.49 17.18 -0.71
CA SER A 51 16.49 17.41 -2.16
C SER A 51 15.08 17.64 -2.67
N ALA A 52 14.74 18.91 -2.84
CA ALA A 52 13.75 19.35 -3.80
C ALA A 52 14.31 19.07 -5.21
N LEU A 53 14.11 17.87 -5.74
CA LEU A 53 14.22 17.58 -7.17
C LEU A 53 13.25 16.46 -7.53
N ALA A 54 12.26 16.83 -8.36
CA ALA A 54 11.36 15.94 -9.08
C ALA A 54 10.47 15.04 -8.20
N VAL A 55 9.28 15.54 -7.85
CA VAL A 55 8.10 14.69 -7.67
C VAL A 55 7.82 14.03 -9.03
N LYS A 56 8.60 13.01 -9.38
CA LYS A 56 8.14 11.99 -10.32
C LYS A 56 6.90 11.41 -9.66
N ASN A 57 5.78 11.47 -10.38
CA ASN A 57 4.58 10.68 -10.12
C ASN A 57 4.94 9.19 -10.00
N GLN A 58 5.52 8.78 -8.88
CA GLN A 58 5.62 7.39 -8.51
C GLN A 58 4.27 7.08 -7.91
N SER A 59 3.44 6.41 -8.70
CA SER A 59 2.20 5.83 -8.22
C SER A 59 2.54 4.88 -7.06
N PHE A 60 2.43 5.39 -5.83
CA PHE A 60 2.60 4.62 -4.62
C PHE A 60 1.40 3.67 -4.56
N GLY A 61 1.59 2.41 -4.95
CA GLY A 61 0.50 1.46 -5.04
C GLY A 61 0.90 0.19 -5.77
N VAL A 62 0.25 -0.90 -5.39
CA VAL A 62 0.45 -2.23 -5.96
C VAL A 62 -0.49 -2.37 -7.16
N LYS A 63 -0.01 -2.93 -8.28
CA LYS A 63 -0.83 -3.17 -9.49
C LYS A 63 -0.63 -4.58 -10.01
N GLY A 64 -1.54 -5.04 -10.86
CA GLY A 64 -1.50 -6.38 -11.46
C GLY A 64 -2.41 -7.36 -10.73
N PHE A 65 -2.02 -8.63 -10.74
CA PHE A 65 -2.77 -9.69 -10.08
C PHE A 65 -2.37 -9.78 -8.60
N LEU A 66 -3.35 -9.66 -7.71
CA LEU A 66 -3.16 -9.76 -6.28
C LEU A 66 -3.94 -10.96 -5.75
N PHE A 67 -3.36 -11.64 -4.76
CA PHE A 67 -4.03 -12.66 -3.96
C PHE A 67 -3.86 -12.28 -2.50
N VAL A 68 -4.92 -11.82 -1.85
CA VAL A 68 -4.84 -11.21 -0.53
C VAL A 68 -5.68 -11.95 0.49
N ARG A 69 -5.22 -11.95 1.73
CA ARG A 69 -5.97 -12.41 2.90
C ARG A 69 -6.42 -11.21 3.72
N CYS A 70 -7.71 -11.18 4.06
CA CYS A 70 -8.24 -10.16 4.96
C CYS A 70 -7.67 -10.37 6.38
N PRO A 71 -7.06 -9.36 7.02
CA PRO A 71 -6.51 -9.50 8.37
C PRO A 71 -7.58 -9.63 9.46
N LYS A 72 -8.84 -9.28 9.17
CA LYS A 72 -9.96 -9.32 10.13
C LYS A 72 -10.70 -10.65 10.13
N CYS A 73 -11.12 -11.14 8.96
CA CYS A 73 -11.92 -12.36 8.84
C CYS A 73 -11.15 -13.56 8.24
N GLY A 74 -9.92 -13.36 7.77
CA GLY A 74 -9.12 -14.43 7.16
C GLY A 74 -9.56 -14.84 5.76
N HIS A 75 -10.60 -14.22 5.18
CA HIS A 75 -11.04 -14.56 3.83
C HIS A 75 -9.97 -14.22 2.78
N GLU A 76 -9.67 -15.19 1.93
CA GLU A 76 -8.67 -15.12 0.87
C GLU A 76 -9.33 -14.98 -0.49
N TYR A 77 -8.83 -14.07 -1.31
CA TYR A 77 -9.36 -13.86 -2.65
C TYR A 77 -8.35 -13.24 -3.59
N GLY A 78 -8.45 -13.63 -4.86
CA GLY A 78 -7.69 -13.06 -5.95
C GLY A 78 -8.46 -11.96 -6.68
N PHE A 79 -7.76 -10.91 -7.14
CA PHE A 79 -8.32 -9.91 -8.04
C PHE A 79 -7.21 -9.23 -8.87
N CYS A 80 -7.59 -8.61 -9.99
CA CYS A 80 -6.65 -7.89 -10.85
C CYS A 80 -6.91 -6.38 -10.76
N SER A 81 -5.91 -5.63 -10.30
CA SER A 81 -5.97 -4.17 -10.27
C SER A 81 -5.25 -3.58 -11.48
N LYS A 82 -6.03 -2.92 -12.36
CA LYS A 82 -5.50 -2.23 -13.56
C LYS A 82 -4.73 -0.97 -13.20
N SER A 83 -5.14 -0.29 -12.12
CA SER A 83 -4.47 0.89 -11.57
C SER A 83 -3.73 0.53 -10.27
N PRO A 84 -2.66 1.25 -9.93
CA PRO A 84 -2.00 1.13 -8.62
C PRO A 84 -2.99 1.42 -7.49
N ILE A 85 -3.07 0.51 -6.52
CA ILE A 85 -3.92 0.65 -5.34
C ILE A 85 -3.10 0.49 -4.06
N THR A 86 -3.49 1.22 -3.02
CA THR A 86 -2.88 1.16 -1.68
C THR A 86 -3.79 0.51 -0.66
N GLU A 87 -5.02 0.18 -1.02
CA GLU A 87 -6.04 -0.36 -0.13
C GLU A 87 -6.87 -1.41 -0.86
N ALA A 88 -7.28 -2.45 -0.13
CA ALA A 88 -8.26 -3.43 -0.58
C ALA A 88 -9.43 -3.48 0.40
N ILE A 89 -10.60 -3.82 -0.14
CA ILE A 89 -11.83 -4.03 0.65
C ILE A 89 -12.16 -5.51 0.62
N CYS A 90 -12.35 -6.11 1.80
CA CYS A 90 -12.80 -7.49 1.92
C CYS A 90 -14.27 -7.61 1.47
N LYS A 91 -14.57 -8.59 0.61
CA LYS A 91 -15.95 -8.82 0.11
C LYS A 91 -16.88 -9.42 1.17
N GLU A 92 -16.33 -10.20 2.10
CA GLU A 92 -17.10 -10.88 3.15
C GLU A 92 -17.44 -9.94 4.32
N CYS A 93 -16.45 -9.22 4.87
CA CYS A 93 -16.64 -8.40 6.07
C CYS A 93 -16.65 -6.89 5.83
N GLY A 94 -16.39 -6.43 4.60
CA GLY A 94 -16.35 -5.02 4.24
C GLY A 94 -15.14 -4.23 4.77
N GLU A 95 -14.22 -4.90 5.49
CA GLU A 95 -13.06 -4.24 6.08
C GLU A 95 -12.09 -3.73 5.02
N LYS A 96 -11.59 -2.50 5.23
CA LYS A 96 -10.56 -1.91 4.39
C LYS A 96 -9.20 -2.13 5.02
N PHE A 97 -8.23 -2.60 4.24
CA PHE A 97 -6.88 -2.82 4.74
C PHE A 97 -5.83 -2.33 3.74
N LEU A 98 -4.69 -1.91 4.29
CA LEU A 98 -3.61 -1.31 3.51
C LEU A 98 -2.82 -2.38 2.75
N LEU A 99 -2.64 -2.14 1.45
CA LEU A 99 -1.74 -2.86 0.58
C LEU A 99 -0.41 -2.10 0.54
N THR A 100 0.59 -2.62 1.23
CA THR A 100 1.94 -2.03 1.23
C THR A 100 2.70 -2.45 -0.02
N SER A 101 3.69 -1.65 -0.45
CA SER A 101 4.60 -2.00 -1.55
C SER A 101 5.43 -3.27 -1.30
N LYS A 102 5.55 -3.72 -0.05
CA LYS A 102 6.25 -4.94 0.38
C LYS A 102 5.37 -6.20 0.25
N MET A 103 4.68 -6.36 -0.87
CA MET A 103 3.96 -7.60 -1.14
C MET A 103 4.91 -8.67 -1.66
N THR A 104 4.69 -9.91 -1.26
CA THR A 104 5.52 -11.03 -1.69
C THR A 104 5.03 -11.55 -3.04
N PRO A 105 5.91 -11.73 -4.04
CA PRO A 105 5.53 -12.34 -5.30
C PRO A 105 5.24 -13.83 -5.12
N VAL A 106 4.26 -14.32 -5.85
CA VAL A 106 3.88 -15.73 -5.94
C VAL A 106 3.90 -16.14 -7.40
N GLU A 107 4.56 -17.24 -7.72
CA GLU A 107 4.55 -17.82 -9.05
C GLU A 107 4.26 -19.33 -8.98
N PHE A 108 3.25 -19.77 -9.72
CA PHE A 108 2.92 -21.19 -9.82
C PHE A 108 2.42 -21.56 -11.21
N THR A 109 2.58 -22.83 -11.57
CA THR A 109 2.00 -23.43 -12.77
C THR A 109 0.98 -24.48 -12.36
N CYS A 110 -0.26 -24.28 -12.79
CA CYS A 110 -1.32 -25.25 -12.57
C CYS A 110 -1.18 -26.44 -13.53
N GLU A 111 -1.72 -27.59 -13.13
CA GLU A 111 -1.76 -28.81 -13.97
C GLU A 111 -2.55 -28.63 -15.26
N CYS A 112 -3.48 -27.67 -15.31
CA CYS A 112 -4.17 -27.30 -16.55
C CYS A 112 -3.24 -26.61 -17.58
N GLY A 113 -1.97 -26.36 -17.24
CA GLY A 113 -0.96 -25.76 -18.12
C GLY A 113 -0.81 -24.24 -17.97
N HIS A 114 -1.71 -23.59 -17.24
CA HIS A 114 -1.66 -22.14 -17.02
C HIS A 114 -0.68 -21.77 -15.90
N SER A 115 0.13 -20.73 -16.15
CA SER A 115 1.06 -20.18 -15.17
C SER A 115 0.62 -18.79 -14.75
N PHE A 116 0.67 -18.53 -13.44
CA PHE A 116 0.21 -17.28 -12.86
C PHE A 116 1.28 -16.62 -12.02
N LYS A 117 1.22 -15.29 -11.95
CA LYS A 117 2.06 -14.44 -11.11
C LYS A 117 1.17 -13.52 -10.30
N TYR A 118 1.24 -13.62 -8.98
CA TYR A 118 0.48 -12.80 -8.04
C TYR A 118 1.40 -12.02 -7.10
N LEU A 119 0.83 -11.01 -6.45
CA LEU A 119 1.40 -10.37 -5.27
C LEU A 119 0.49 -10.66 -4.07
N THR A 120 1.08 -11.05 -2.94
CA THR A 120 0.33 -11.42 -1.73
C THR A 120 0.81 -10.69 -0.48
N ASN A 121 -0.11 -10.50 0.47
CA ASN A 121 0.16 -10.06 1.83
C ASN A 121 0.21 -11.22 2.84
N ILE A 122 0.03 -12.46 2.39
CA ILE A 122 0.13 -13.66 3.22
C ILE A 122 1.61 -13.88 3.57
N SER A 123 1.86 -14.20 4.83
CA SER A 123 3.21 -14.44 5.38
C SER A 123 3.41 -15.88 5.86
N ASP A 124 2.46 -16.77 5.58
CA ASP A 124 2.51 -18.17 5.99
C ASP A 124 3.63 -18.91 5.25
N SER A 125 4.13 -20.02 5.78
CA SER A 125 5.16 -20.81 5.09
C SER A 125 4.66 -21.46 3.81
N GLU A 126 3.39 -21.84 3.79
CA GLU A 126 2.71 -22.50 2.67
C GLU A 126 1.22 -22.18 2.72
N PHE A 127 0.56 -22.14 1.56
CA PHE A 127 -0.88 -21.98 1.42
C PHE A 127 -1.36 -22.41 0.03
N ASP A 128 -2.67 -22.48 -0.17
CA ASP A 128 -3.29 -22.88 -1.43
C ASP A 128 -3.88 -21.68 -2.19
N ILE A 129 -3.64 -21.62 -3.50
CA ILE A 129 -4.25 -20.64 -4.40
C ILE A 129 -5.11 -21.36 -5.44
N PRO A 130 -6.42 -21.04 -5.57
CA PRO A 130 -7.25 -21.60 -6.61
C PRO A 130 -6.82 -21.09 -7.99
N CYS A 131 -6.69 -21.99 -8.96
CA CYS A 131 -6.45 -21.62 -10.36
C CYS A 131 -7.63 -20.81 -10.91
N LEU A 132 -7.35 -19.70 -11.60
CA LEU A 132 -8.38 -18.84 -12.17
C LEU A 132 -9.19 -19.54 -13.28
N ASP A 133 -8.56 -20.46 -14.03
CA ASP A 133 -9.19 -21.12 -15.18
C ASP A 133 -9.93 -22.41 -14.79
N CYS A 134 -9.34 -23.26 -13.95
CA CYS A 134 -9.91 -24.58 -13.60
C CYS A 134 -10.41 -24.70 -12.16
N GLY A 135 -10.14 -23.71 -11.29
CA GLY A 135 -10.55 -23.74 -9.88
C GLY A 135 -9.75 -24.67 -8.97
N THR A 136 -8.87 -25.52 -9.51
CA THR A 136 -8.05 -26.44 -8.71
C THR A 136 -7.15 -25.67 -7.74
N PRO A 137 -7.11 -26.04 -6.44
CA PRO A 137 -6.18 -25.44 -5.49
C PRO A 137 -4.73 -25.83 -5.82
N ASN A 138 -3.83 -24.85 -5.81
CA ASN A 138 -2.41 -25.06 -6.06
C ASN A 138 -1.62 -24.66 -4.81
N ALA A 139 -0.93 -25.62 -4.22
CA ALA A 139 -0.08 -25.39 -3.06
C ALA A 139 1.19 -24.61 -3.46
N VAL A 140 1.44 -23.52 -2.76
CA VAL A 140 2.64 -22.68 -2.91
C VAL A 140 3.40 -22.59 -1.59
N ILE A 141 4.73 -22.65 -1.66
CA ILE A 141 5.64 -22.64 -0.52
C ILE A 141 6.58 -21.46 -0.64
N PHE A 142 6.87 -20.80 0.48
CA PHE A 142 7.77 -19.66 0.52
C PHE A 142 9.23 -20.10 0.35
N HIS A 143 9.86 -19.63 -0.74
CA HIS A 143 11.28 -19.85 -0.99
C HIS A 143 12.11 -18.68 -0.42
N LYS A 144 12.76 -18.91 0.73
CA LYS A 144 13.49 -17.87 1.47
C LYS A 144 14.63 -17.23 0.68
N ALA A 145 15.32 -17.98 -0.19
CA ALA A 145 16.46 -17.45 -0.94
C ALA A 145 16.04 -16.42 -2.00
N ASP A 146 14.87 -16.62 -2.61
CA ASP A 146 14.34 -15.71 -3.64
C ASP A 146 13.32 -14.70 -3.09
N ASN A 147 12.93 -14.84 -1.82
CA ASN A 147 11.87 -14.04 -1.20
C ASN A 147 10.55 -14.07 -2.02
N GLN A 148 10.17 -15.26 -2.51
CA GLN A 148 8.97 -15.47 -3.32
C GLN A 148 8.33 -16.83 -3.03
N TYR A 149 7.02 -16.93 -3.23
CA TYR A 149 6.32 -18.21 -3.18
C TYR A 149 6.41 -18.93 -4.54
N LYS A 150 6.72 -20.22 -4.50
CA LYS A 150 6.79 -21.11 -5.66
C LYS A 150 5.94 -22.35 -5.43
N ASP A 151 5.48 -22.98 -6.50
CA ASP A 151 4.92 -24.33 -6.41
C ASP A 151 5.99 -25.35 -5.98
N VAL A 152 5.55 -26.40 -5.30
CA VAL A 152 6.42 -27.46 -4.76
C VAL A 152 7.34 -28.07 -5.84
N ARG A 153 6.86 -28.17 -7.08
CA ARG A 153 7.61 -28.78 -8.20
C ARG A 153 8.80 -27.94 -8.64
N ARG A 154 8.76 -26.62 -8.45
CA ARG A 154 9.83 -25.71 -8.85
C ARG A 154 10.93 -25.53 -7.80
N ILE A 155 10.65 -25.85 -6.54
CA ILE A 155 11.65 -25.72 -5.46
C ILE A 155 12.75 -26.78 -5.58
N HIS A 156 12.40 -28.00 -6.00
CA HIS A 156 13.38 -29.10 -6.12
C HIS A 156 14.27 -29.04 -7.37
N ASN A 157 13.99 -28.14 -8.31
CA ASN A 157 14.73 -28.00 -9.58
C ASN A 157 15.62 -26.74 -9.63
N ALA A 158 15.81 -26.05 -8.50
CA ALA A 158 16.62 -24.82 -8.38
C ALA A 158 17.90 -25.06 -7.58
#